data_AF-A0A8H6QAK6-F1
#
_entry.id   AF-A0A8H6QAK6-F1
#
_cell.length_a   1.000
_cell.length_b   1.000
_cell.length_c   1.000
_cell.angle_alpha   90.00
_cell.angle_beta   90.00
_cell.angle_gamma   90.00
#
_symmetry.space_group_name_H-M   'P 1'
#
loop_
_entity.id
_entity.type
_entity.pdbx_description
1 polymer ?
#
loop_
_entity_poly.entity_id
_entity_poly.type
_entity_poly.pdbx_seq_one_letter_code
_entity_poly.pdbx_strand_id
1 'polypeptide(L)'
;MSSYGGGYQRESRGDSYRSRGGQGGGYQNGNGYSGSGGYGGGGGYGGGGGGYGRGGGAAGGGDRMSNLGAGLKKQDWDMDTLPKFEKSFYKEHPNVAARSEREVEEFRKEHQMAVQGRNVPRPVETFDEAGFPQYVLSEVKAQGFDRPTAIQSQGWPMALSGRDVVGIAETGSGKTLTYCLPAIVHINAQPLLAPGDGPIVLILAPTRELAVQIQTEISKFGKSSRIRNTCVYGGVPKGPQIRDLSRGVEVCIATPGRLIDMLEAGRTNLRRVTYLVLDEADRMLDMGFEPQIRKIISQIRPDRQTCMWSATWPKEVRQLASDFLNDYIQVNIGSMDLSANHRITQIVEVVSDFEKRDKMIKHLEKIMENRGNKCLIFTGTKRIADEITRFLRQDGWPALSTRKRLGLERIQGGQEPNHGGH
;
A
#
# COMPACT_ATOMS: atom_id res chain seq x y z
N MET A 1 -21.40 -26.67 -55.30
CA MET A 1 -20.69 -27.42 -56.35
C MET A 1 -19.32 -27.78 -55.78
N SER A 2 -19.24 -28.93 -55.10
CA SER A 2 -18.71 -30.20 -55.63
C SER A 2 -17.24 -30.32 -55.20
N SER A 3 -16.93 -30.97 -54.07
CA SER A 3 -16.89 -32.44 -53.82
C SER A 3 -15.53 -33.03 -54.19
N TYR A 4 -14.96 -33.80 -53.24
CA TYR A 4 -14.29 -35.11 -53.32
C TYR A 4 -13.29 -35.21 -52.14
N GLY A 5 -13.30 -36.19 -51.23
CA GLY A 5 -14.06 -37.42 -51.08
C GLY A 5 -13.16 -38.54 -50.49
N GLY A 6 -13.68 -39.28 -49.49
CA GLY A 6 -13.15 -40.56 -48.96
C GLY A 6 -12.58 -40.47 -47.52
N GLY A 7 -13.14 -41.03 -46.44
CA GLY A 7 -13.88 -42.30 -46.24
C GLY A 7 -12.85 -43.43 -46.06
N TYR A 8 -12.80 -44.33 -45.07
CA TYR A 8 -13.67 -44.92 -44.03
C TYR A 8 -12.70 -45.40 -42.89
N GLN A 9 -13.04 -45.86 -41.68
CA GLN A 9 -14.03 -46.85 -41.28
C GLN A 9 -14.11 -46.93 -39.73
N ARG A 10 -15.33 -47.18 -39.26
CA ARG A 10 -15.76 -47.44 -37.87
C ARG A 10 -15.62 -48.95 -37.59
N GLU A 11 -15.33 -49.33 -36.35
CA GLU A 11 -15.96 -50.53 -35.77
C GLU A 11 -16.07 -50.44 -34.25
N SER A 12 -17.27 -50.81 -33.77
CA SER A 12 -17.75 -50.83 -32.39
C SER A 12 -17.62 -52.24 -31.80
N ARG A 13 -17.52 -52.32 -30.46
CA ARG A 13 -18.06 -53.32 -29.50
C ARG A 13 -17.19 -53.20 -28.23
N GLY A 14 -17.67 -53.18 -26.99
CA GLY A 14 -18.95 -53.56 -26.42
C GLY A 14 -18.66 -54.21 -25.05
N ASP A 15 -19.13 -53.57 -23.98
CA ASP A 15 -19.67 -54.15 -22.74
C ASP A 15 -18.83 -55.04 -21.78
N SER A 16 -18.50 -54.43 -20.64
CA SER A 16 -19.19 -54.63 -19.33
C SER A 16 -18.72 -55.68 -18.28
N TYR A 17 -18.82 -55.22 -17.01
CA TYR A 17 -18.97 -55.90 -15.71
C TYR A 17 -17.84 -56.79 -15.12
N ARG A 18 -17.31 -56.40 -13.94
CA ARG A 18 -17.83 -56.87 -12.63
C ARG A 18 -17.09 -56.29 -11.41
N SER A 19 -17.92 -56.12 -10.38
CA SER A 19 -17.75 -55.68 -9.00
C SER A 19 -17.05 -56.68 -8.06
N ARG A 20 -16.44 -56.17 -6.98
CA ARG A 20 -16.44 -56.63 -5.56
C ARG A 20 -15.48 -55.73 -4.76
N GLY A 21 -15.73 -55.23 -3.56
CA GLY A 21 -16.75 -55.48 -2.54
C GLY A 21 -16.09 -55.58 -1.14
N GLY A 22 -16.70 -54.97 -0.11
CA GLY A 22 -16.47 -55.23 1.33
C GLY A 22 -16.16 -53.96 2.16
N GLN A 23 -17.12 -53.30 2.85
CA GLN A 23 -17.92 -53.63 4.06
C GLN A 23 -17.25 -53.29 5.41
N GLY A 24 -17.99 -52.53 6.25
CA GLY A 24 -18.19 -52.90 7.66
C GLY A 24 -18.15 -51.78 8.71
N GLY A 25 -19.29 -51.49 9.34
CA GLY A 25 -19.37 -51.26 10.80
C GLY A 25 -19.86 -49.88 11.28
N GLY A 26 -21.10 -49.83 11.78
CA GLY A 26 -21.63 -48.74 12.62
C GLY A 26 -21.83 -49.21 14.06
N TYR A 27 -21.86 -48.28 15.02
CA TYR A 27 -22.40 -48.46 16.37
C TYR A 27 -22.96 -47.13 16.92
N GLN A 28 -24.17 -47.21 17.48
CA GLN A 28 -24.80 -46.24 18.37
C GLN A 28 -24.16 -46.29 19.77
N ASN A 29 -24.10 -45.16 20.48
CA ASN A 29 -24.61 -45.08 21.86
C ASN A 29 -24.73 -43.63 22.35
N GLY A 30 -25.82 -43.35 23.07
CA GLY A 30 -26.03 -42.11 23.80
C GLY A 30 -25.50 -42.18 25.23
N ASN A 31 -25.38 -41.02 25.88
CA ASN A 31 -25.70 -40.83 27.29
C ASN A 31 -25.79 -39.33 27.57
N GLY A 32 -26.94 -38.90 28.08
CA GLY A 32 -27.11 -37.59 28.70
C GLY A 32 -26.69 -37.63 30.17
N TYR A 33 -26.45 -36.46 30.75
CA TYR A 33 -26.76 -36.19 32.16
C TYR A 33 -27.19 -34.74 32.33
N SER A 34 -28.33 -34.64 33.00
CA SER A 34 -29.11 -33.49 33.45
C SER A 34 -28.64 -32.95 34.81
N GLY A 35 -29.03 -31.71 35.14
CA GLY A 35 -29.11 -31.15 36.50
C GLY A 35 -28.88 -29.62 36.46
N SER A 36 -29.88 -28.73 36.49
CA SER A 36 -31.01 -28.48 37.42
C SER A 36 -30.60 -27.88 38.78
N GLY A 37 -31.31 -26.82 39.18
CA GLY A 37 -31.29 -26.12 40.48
C GLY A 37 -30.63 -24.74 40.40
N GLY A 38 -31.32 -23.59 40.50
CA GLY A 38 -32.18 -23.17 41.62
C GLY A 38 -31.29 -22.85 42.83
N TYR A 39 -31.33 -21.75 43.58
CA TYR A 39 -32.44 -20.90 44.02
C TYR A 39 -31.86 -19.62 44.69
N GLY A 40 -32.64 -18.54 44.71
CA GLY A 40 -32.98 -17.89 45.99
C GLY A 40 -32.21 -16.65 46.49
N GLY A 41 -32.98 -15.57 46.67
CA GLY A 41 -32.84 -14.58 47.77
C GLY A 41 -31.88 -13.42 47.53
N GLY A 42 -32.22 -12.15 47.70
CA GLY A 42 -33.33 -11.53 48.41
C GLY A 42 -32.81 -10.42 49.33
N GLY A 43 -33.06 -9.16 48.98
CA GLY A 43 -33.22 -8.01 49.88
C GLY A 43 -32.01 -7.43 50.61
N GLY A 44 -32.03 -6.11 50.87
CA GLY A 44 -31.20 -5.51 51.94
C GLY A 44 -30.58 -4.15 51.70
N TYR A 45 -31.41 -3.12 51.74
CA TYR A 45 -31.21 -1.68 52.03
C TYR A 45 -29.97 -1.32 52.89
N GLY A 46 -29.35 -0.17 52.58
CA GLY A 46 -28.39 0.50 53.46
C GLY A 46 -27.90 1.83 52.90
N GLY A 47 -28.55 2.93 53.28
CA GLY A 47 -28.11 4.29 52.98
C GLY A 47 -26.93 4.74 53.85
N GLY A 48 -26.21 5.76 53.38
CA GLY A 48 -25.17 6.46 54.12
C GLY A 48 -24.56 7.54 53.26
N GLY A 49 -24.88 8.81 53.57
CA GLY A 49 -24.51 9.97 52.76
C GLY A 49 -23.16 10.60 53.10
N GLY A 50 -22.90 11.70 52.39
CA GLY A 50 -22.00 12.79 52.80
C GLY A 50 -20.59 12.71 52.23
N GLY A 51 -20.17 13.77 51.54
CA GLY A 51 -18.74 14.00 51.27
C GLY A 51 -18.42 14.79 50.01
N TYR A 52 -18.72 16.09 50.01
CA TYR A 52 -18.24 17.06 49.02
C TYR A 52 -16.72 17.21 49.18
N GLY A 53 -15.96 16.63 48.25
CA GLY A 53 -14.50 16.75 48.17
C GLY A 53 -14.09 17.35 46.83
N ARG A 54 -13.95 18.67 46.81
CA ARG A 54 -13.47 19.48 45.69
C ARG A 54 -11.99 19.15 45.41
N GLY A 55 -11.73 18.32 44.40
CA GLY A 55 -10.39 18.02 43.91
C GLY A 55 -10.32 18.23 42.41
N GLY A 56 -9.94 19.44 41.99
CA GLY A 56 -9.69 19.76 40.59
C GLY A 56 -8.52 18.95 40.05
N GLY A 57 -8.82 17.91 39.28
CA GLY A 57 -7.89 17.26 38.38
C GLY A 57 -8.36 17.51 36.96
N ALA A 58 -7.73 18.46 36.28
CA ALA A 58 -7.88 18.64 34.86
C ALA A 58 -7.44 17.35 34.16
N ALA A 59 -8.40 16.48 33.84
CA ALA A 59 -8.20 15.37 32.93
C ALA A 59 -8.01 15.96 31.53
N GLY A 60 -6.78 16.38 31.25
CA GLY A 60 -6.34 16.66 29.91
C GLY A 60 -6.65 15.44 29.06
N GLY A 61 -7.52 15.62 28.08
CA GLY A 61 -7.73 14.66 27.00
C GLY A 61 -6.44 14.56 26.19
N GLY A 62 -5.46 13.83 26.71
CA GLY A 62 -4.24 13.51 26.00
C GLY A 62 -4.58 12.57 24.86
N ASP A 63 -4.23 12.96 23.64
CA ASP A 63 -4.39 12.14 22.44
C ASP A 63 -3.83 10.74 22.69
N ARG A 64 -4.69 9.71 22.71
CA ARG A 64 -4.29 8.29 22.84
C ARG A 64 -3.24 7.85 21.80
N MET A 65 -3.03 8.65 20.74
CA MET A 65 -2.02 8.43 19.70
C MET A 65 -0.61 8.86 20.10
N SER A 66 -0.44 9.79 21.03
CA SER A 66 0.88 10.30 21.46
C SER A 66 1.70 9.23 22.21
N ASN A 67 1.03 8.39 23.00
CA ASN A 67 1.64 7.32 23.80
C ASN A 67 1.92 6.02 23.04
N LEU A 68 1.46 5.87 21.77
CA LEU A 68 1.76 4.68 20.97
C LEU A 68 3.27 4.54 20.75
N GLY A 69 3.85 3.39 21.02
CA GLY A 69 5.30 3.16 20.87
C GLY A 69 6.13 3.55 22.09
N ALA A 70 5.52 3.97 23.21
CA ALA A 70 6.23 4.26 24.45
C ALA A 70 6.86 2.98 25.07
N GLY A 71 6.33 1.80 24.74
CA GLY A 71 6.87 0.52 25.18
C GLY A 71 7.96 -0.04 24.27
N LEU A 72 8.30 0.63 23.17
CA LEU A 72 9.35 0.18 22.26
C LEU A 72 10.71 0.29 22.95
N LYS A 73 11.41 -0.84 23.03
CA LYS A 73 12.78 -0.87 23.51
C LYS A 73 13.68 -0.12 22.53
N LYS A 74 14.56 0.73 23.05
CA LYS A 74 15.61 1.35 22.24
C LYS A 74 16.49 0.24 21.66
N GLN A 75 16.70 0.26 20.34
CA GLN A 75 17.67 -0.63 19.71
C GLN A 75 19.06 0.00 19.85
N ASP A 76 20.04 -0.83 20.18
CA ASP A 76 21.45 -0.45 20.12
C ASP A 76 22.07 -1.14 18.90
N TRP A 77 22.66 -0.34 18.02
CA TRP A 77 23.18 -0.81 16.73
C TRP A 77 24.70 -0.73 16.76
N ASP A 78 25.32 -1.88 16.99
CA ASP A 78 26.75 -2.03 16.82
C ASP A 78 27.07 -2.36 15.35
N MET A 79 27.68 -1.39 14.67
CA MET A 79 27.96 -1.48 13.22
C MET A 79 28.99 -2.56 12.89
N ASP A 80 29.84 -2.94 13.85
CA ASP A 80 30.90 -3.92 13.62
C ASP A 80 30.37 -5.36 13.68
N THR A 81 29.29 -5.60 14.42
CA THR A 81 28.65 -6.92 14.57
C THR A 81 27.45 -7.12 13.66
N LEU A 82 26.96 -6.06 13.03
CA LEU A 82 25.83 -6.14 12.11
C LEU A 82 26.17 -6.96 10.85
N PRO A 83 25.29 -7.91 10.44
CA PRO A 83 25.47 -8.63 9.19
C PRO A 83 25.55 -7.64 8.02
N LYS A 84 26.62 -7.73 7.25
CA LYS A 84 26.78 -6.95 6.01
C LYS A 84 25.75 -7.42 4.98
N PHE A 85 25.30 -6.48 4.16
CA PHE A 85 24.39 -6.77 3.06
C PHE A 85 24.80 -5.99 1.82
N GLU A 86 24.51 -6.55 0.65
CA GLU A 86 24.66 -5.86 -0.62
C GLU A 86 23.47 -4.90 -0.82
N LYS A 87 23.75 -3.68 -1.27
CA LYS A 87 22.73 -2.67 -1.59
C LYS A 87 22.87 -2.06 -2.98
N SER A 88 24.06 -2.12 -3.57
CA SER A 88 24.35 -1.54 -4.89
C SER A 88 24.35 -2.65 -5.94
N PHE A 89 23.24 -2.78 -6.66
CA PHE A 89 23.04 -3.78 -7.71
C PHE A 89 23.11 -3.19 -9.12
N TYR A 90 23.07 -1.85 -9.22
CA TYR A 90 23.04 -1.17 -10.49
C TYR A 90 24.32 -1.44 -11.28
N LYS A 91 24.13 -2.03 -12.47
CA LYS A 91 25.16 -2.15 -13.50
C LYS A 91 24.69 -1.34 -14.69
N GLU A 92 25.39 -0.26 -14.97
CA GLU A 92 25.05 0.62 -16.08
C GLU A 92 25.11 -0.15 -17.40
N HIS A 93 24.04 -0.08 -18.18
CA HIS A 93 23.98 -0.75 -19.47
C HIS A 93 24.93 -0.04 -20.46
N PRO A 94 25.63 -0.76 -21.36
CA PRO A 94 26.58 -0.15 -22.29
C PRO A 94 26.01 1.02 -23.09
N ASN A 95 24.75 0.93 -23.53
CA ASN A 95 24.07 2.02 -24.24
C ASN A 95 23.89 3.27 -23.35
N VAL A 96 23.60 3.09 -22.05
CA VAL A 96 23.45 4.19 -21.09
C VAL A 96 24.82 4.85 -20.83
N ALA A 97 25.87 4.04 -20.68
CA ALA A 97 27.24 4.51 -20.50
C ALA A 97 27.78 5.25 -21.74
N ALA A 98 27.36 4.85 -22.94
CA ALA A 98 27.77 5.48 -24.20
C ALA A 98 27.09 6.84 -24.48
N ARG A 99 25.98 7.16 -23.81
CA ARG A 99 25.30 8.46 -23.96
C ARG A 99 26.22 9.61 -23.52
N SER A 100 26.26 10.66 -24.32
CA SER A 100 26.92 11.92 -23.96
C SER A 100 26.11 12.66 -22.88
N GLU A 101 26.77 13.55 -22.13
CA GLU A 101 26.07 14.39 -21.15
C GLU A 101 24.98 15.24 -21.80
N ARG A 102 25.20 15.70 -23.05
CA ARG A 102 24.21 16.47 -23.80
C ARG A 102 22.93 15.66 -24.06
N GLU A 103 23.05 14.41 -24.49
CA GLU A 103 21.90 13.53 -24.73
C GLU A 103 21.15 13.24 -23.42
N VAL A 104 21.87 13.04 -22.31
CA VAL A 104 21.27 12.84 -21.00
C VAL A 104 20.50 14.08 -20.53
N GLU A 105 21.07 15.27 -20.72
CA GLU A 105 20.43 16.55 -20.39
C GLU A 105 19.20 16.82 -21.28
N GLU A 106 19.29 16.54 -22.57
CA GLU A 106 18.17 16.65 -23.53
C GLU A 106 17.02 15.72 -23.12
N PHE A 107 17.32 14.45 -22.80
CA PHE A 107 16.31 13.49 -22.33
C PHE A 107 15.64 13.93 -21.04
N ARG A 108 16.43 14.40 -20.06
CA ARG A 108 15.92 14.94 -18.79
C ARG A 108 15.02 16.15 -19.04
N LYS A 109 15.41 17.07 -19.93
CA LYS A 109 14.61 18.24 -20.30
C LYS A 109 13.29 17.86 -20.95
N GLU A 110 13.31 16.92 -21.91
CA GLU A 110 12.11 16.42 -22.59
C GLU A 110 11.10 15.82 -21.60
N HIS A 111 11.60 15.07 -20.61
CA HIS A 111 10.77 14.41 -19.60
C HIS A 111 10.56 15.25 -18.33
N GLN A 112 10.90 16.54 -18.37
CA GLN A 112 10.75 17.48 -17.26
C GLN A 112 11.39 16.98 -15.95
N MET A 113 12.59 16.41 -16.06
CA MET A 113 13.35 15.88 -14.93
C MET A 113 14.32 16.93 -14.40
N ALA A 114 14.25 17.20 -13.10
CA ALA A 114 15.30 17.89 -12.37
C ALA A 114 15.92 16.92 -11.36
N VAL A 115 17.25 16.81 -11.37
CA VAL A 115 17.99 15.93 -10.47
C VAL A 115 18.85 16.75 -9.50
N GLN A 116 18.99 16.29 -8.27
CA GLN A 116 19.86 16.89 -7.26
C GLN A 116 20.70 15.81 -6.56
N GLY A 117 21.89 16.20 -6.14
CA GLY A 117 22.88 15.31 -5.54
C GLY A 117 24.08 15.09 -6.46
N ARG A 118 25.13 14.44 -5.93
CA ARG A 118 26.36 14.14 -6.65
C ARG A 118 26.25 12.78 -7.34
N ASN A 119 26.89 12.59 -8.49
CA ASN A 119 26.97 11.28 -9.17
C ASN A 119 25.61 10.57 -9.33
N VAL A 120 24.59 11.31 -9.77
CA VAL A 120 23.25 10.76 -10.01
C VAL A 120 23.34 9.83 -11.23
N PRO A 121 22.94 8.54 -11.13
CA PRO A 121 22.93 7.63 -12.26
C PRO A 121 22.17 8.18 -13.46
N ARG A 122 22.62 7.85 -14.68
CA ARG A 122 21.95 8.28 -15.90
C ARG A 122 20.58 7.64 -16.05
N PRO A 123 19.59 8.34 -16.63
CA PRO A 123 18.28 7.76 -16.86
C PRO A 123 18.33 6.66 -17.92
N VAL A 124 17.43 5.69 -17.81
CA VAL A 124 17.25 4.60 -18.77
C VAL A 124 16.05 4.88 -19.66
N GLU A 125 16.14 4.55 -20.94
CA GLU A 125 15.06 4.84 -21.90
C GLU A 125 14.17 3.62 -22.17
N THR A 126 14.71 2.43 -21.96
CA THR A 126 14.03 1.14 -22.19
C THR A 126 14.09 0.26 -20.95
N PHE A 127 13.22 -0.74 -20.85
CA PHE A 127 13.26 -1.68 -19.73
C PHE A 127 14.56 -2.49 -19.69
N ASP A 128 15.11 -2.86 -20.85
CA ASP A 128 16.33 -3.66 -20.94
C ASP A 128 17.58 -2.90 -20.45
N GLU A 129 17.55 -1.57 -20.50
CA GLU A 129 18.61 -0.70 -19.96
C GLU A 129 18.56 -0.55 -18.44
N ALA A 130 17.45 -0.89 -17.79
CA ALA A 130 17.23 -0.66 -16.36
C ALA A 130 18.17 -1.44 -15.43
N GLY A 131 18.93 -2.40 -15.96
CA GLY A 131 19.85 -3.22 -15.17
C GLY A 131 19.13 -4.24 -14.26
N PHE A 132 17.86 -4.53 -14.54
CA PHE A 132 17.10 -5.54 -13.81
C PHE A 132 17.50 -6.97 -14.22
N PRO A 133 17.47 -7.93 -13.28
CA PRO A 133 17.59 -9.34 -13.62
C PRO A 133 16.46 -9.81 -14.55
N GLN A 134 16.74 -10.84 -15.36
CA GLN A 134 15.79 -11.35 -16.36
C GLN A 134 14.42 -11.73 -15.79
N TYR A 135 14.37 -12.29 -14.58
CA TYR A 135 13.12 -12.67 -13.94
C TYR A 135 12.23 -11.46 -13.59
N VAL A 136 12.81 -10.28 -13.34
CA VAL A 136 12.05 -9.03 -13.13
C VAL A 136 11.64 -8.46 -14.48
N LEU A 137 12.56 -8.41 -15.45
CA LEU A 137 12.28 -7.87 -16.79
C LEU A 137 11.14 -8.61 -17.49
N SER A 138 11.10 -9.94 -17.39
CA SER A 138 10.02 -10.75 -17.96
C SER A 138 8.65 -10.37 -17.37
N GLU A 139 8.56 -10.13 -16.07
CA GLU A 139 7.32 -9.71 -15.41
C GLU A 139 6.91 -8.29 -15.80
N VAL A 140 7.87 -7.36 -15.94
CA VAL A 140 7.60 -6.00 -16.41
C VAL A 140 7.06 -6.00 -17.83
N LYS A 141 7.69 -6.76 -18.74
CA LYS A 141 7.24 -6.91 -20.13
C LYS A 141 5.88 -7.59 -20.22
N ALA A 142 5.59 -8.55 -19.34
CA ALA A 142 4.28 -9.22 -19.29
C ALA A 142 3.13 -8.29 -18.88
N GLN A 143 3.39 -7.14 -18.24
CA GLN A 143 2.36 -6.13 -17.97
C GLN A 143 1.95 -5.35 -19.23
N GLY A 144 2.67 -5.49 -20.35
CA GLY A 144 2.35 -4.83 -21.61
C GLY A 144 2.62 -3.33 -21.64
N PHE A 145 3.55 -2.85 -20.81
CA PHE A 145 4.02 -1.46 -20.91
C PHE A 145 5.01 -1.32 -22.08
N ASP A 146 4.90 -0.23 -22.85
CA ASP A 146 5.79 0.01 -24.00
C ASP A 146 7.19 0.48 -23.58
N ARG A 147 7.26 1.36 -22.57
CA ARG A 147 8.49 1.99 -22.08
C ARG A 147 8.35 2.44 -20.62
N PRO A 148 9.47 2.61 -19.88
CA PRO A 148 9.42 3.20 -18.55
C PRO A 148 8.81 4.61 -18.56
N THR A 149 8.11 4.95 -17.49
CA THR A 149 7.68 6.34 -17.25
C THR A 149 8.89 7.22 -16.88
N ALA A 150 8.73 8.54 -16.93
CA ALA A 150 9.80 9.48 -16.57
C ALA A 150 10.40 9.22 -15.18
N ILE A 151 9.55 9.00 -14.17
CA ILE A 151 10.01 8.69 -12.81
C ILE A 151 10.68 7.31 -12.70
N GLN A 152 10.25 6.33 -13.50
CA GLN A 152 10.89 5.01 -13.54
C GLN A 152 12.26 5.06 -14.21
N SER A 153 12.35 5.77 -15.33
CA SER A 153 13.56 5.97 -16.13
C SER A 153 14.72 6.50 -15.30
N GLN A 154 14.47 7.47 -14.43
CA GLN A 154 15.49 8.03 -13.54
C GLN A 154 15.53 7.33 -12.18
N GLY A 155 14.38 6.90 -11.64
CA GLY A 155 14.27 6.36 -10.28
C GLY A 155 14.77 4.92 -10.11
N TRP A 156 14.67 4.07 -11.13
CA TRP A 156 15.22 2.70 -11.06
C TRP A 156 16.74 2.65 -10.92
N PRO A 157 17.55 3.31 -11.78
CA PRO A 157 19.00 3.29 -11.63
C PRO A 157 19.42 3.95 -10.31
N MET A 158 18.70 4.99 -9.85
CA MET A 158 18.91 5.60 -8.54
C MET A 158 18.67 4.59 -7.39
N ALA A 159 17.53 3.90 -7.38
CA ALA A 159 17.21 2.94 -6.33
C ALA A 159 18.12 1.70 -6.37
N LEU A 160 18.48 1.19 -7.55
CA LEU A 160 19.39 0.06 -7.68
C LEU A 160 20.84 0.40 -7.30
N SER A 161 21.22 1.68 -7.26
CA SER A 161 22.56 2.11 -6.81
C SER A 161 22.80 1.93 -5.30
N GLY A 162 21.76 1.60 -4.52
CA GLY A 162 21.86 1.41 -3.07
C GLY A 162 22.00 2.69 -2.26
N ARG A 163 21.82 3.85 -2.90
CA ARG A 163 21.77 5.16 -2.24
C ARG A 163 20.37 5.47 -1.74
N ASP A 164 20.29 6.37 -0.77
CA ASP A 164 19.02 6.94 -0.36
C ASP A 164 18.44 7.80 -1.50
N VAL A 165 17.13 7.70 -1.69
CA VAL A 165 16.45 8.31 -2.85
C VAL A 165 15.26 9.14 -2.40
N VAL A 166 15.11 10.32 -3.02
CA VAL A 166 13.87 11.08 -3.02
C VAL A 166 13.32 11.12 -4.44
N GLY A 167 12.09 10.65 -4.64
CA GLY A 167 11.40 10.70 -5.92
C GLY A 167 10.09 11.48 -5.83
N ILE A 168 10.04 12.60 -6.54
CA ILE A 168 8.88 13.50 -6.57
C ILE A 168 8.28 13.47 -7.96
N ALA A 169 7.03 13.04 -8.06
CA ALA A 169 6.29 13.00 -9.31
C ALA A 169 4.79 12.97 -9.01
N GLU A 170 3.95 13.42 -9.95
CA GLU A 170 2.50 13.41 -9.78
C GLU A 170 1.89 12.02 -9.49
N THR A 171 0.65 11.98 -9.00
CA THR A 171 -0.09 10.72 -8.85
C THR A 171 -0.34 10.06 -10.21
N GLY A 172 -0.18 8.74 -10.29
CA GLY A 172 -0.35 8.01 -11.55
C GLY A 172 0.91 7.95 -12.44
N SER A 173 2.01 8.58 -12.03
CA SER A 173 3.29 8.56 -12.77
C SER A 173 4.07 7.23 -12.71
N GLY A 174 3.62 6.24 -11.93
CA GLY A 174 4.30 4.94 -11.81
C GLY A 174 5.30 4.81 -10.67
N LYS A 175 5.27 5.70 -9.66
CA LYS A 175 6.14 5.66 -8.46
C LYS A 175 6.15 4.29 -7.77
N THR A 176 4.99 3.63 -7.65
CA THR A 176 4.88 2.33 -6.99
C THR A 176 5.80 1.27 -7.59
N LEU A 177 5.81 1.10 -8.91
CA LEU A 177 6.74 0.18 -9.58
C LEU A 177 8.18 0.66 -9.51
N THR A 178 8.40 1.97 -9.33
CA THR A 178 9.74 2.56 -9.21
C THR A 178 10.46 2.06 -7.96
N TYR A 179 9.75 1.92 -6.84
CA TYR A 179 10.36 1.38 -5.60
C TYR A 179 10.12 -0.11 -5.38
N CYS A 180 9.06 -0.71 -5.93
CA CYS A 180 8.75 -2.13 -5.75
C CYS A 180 9.71 -3.05 -6.50
N LEU A 181 10.09 -2.71 -7.75
CA LEU A 181 10.95 -3.59 -8.55
C LEU A 181 12.38 -3.66 -7.99
N PRO A 182 13.04 -2.54 -7.62
CA PRO A 182 14.33 -2.60 -6.93
C PRO A 182 14.25 -3.35 -5.59
N ALA A 183 13.13 -3.25 -4.86
CA ALA A 183 12.94 -4.00 -3.61
C ALA A 183 12.98 -5.52 -3.81
N ILE A 184 12.47 -6.03 -4.94
CA ILE A 184 12.54 -7.46 -5.31
C ILE A 184 13.97 -7.90 -5.55
N VAL A 185 14.74 -7.10 -6.32
CA VAL A 185 16.18 -7.36 -6.55
C VAL A 185 16.93 -7.35 -5.23
N HIS A 186 16.65 -6.36 -4.38
CA HIS A 186 17.24 -6.21 -3.06
C HIS A 186 17.01 -7.46 -2.19
N ILE A 187 15.77 -7.96 -2.12
CA ILE A 187 15.42 -9.17 -1.35
C ILE A 187 16.19 -10.38 -1.85
N ASN A 188 16.25 -10.59 -3.17
CA ASN A 188 16.88 -11.77 -3.76
C ASN A 188 18.40 -11.80 -3.57
N ALA A 189 19.02 -10.67 -3.25
CA ALA A 189 20.44 -10.58 -2.90
C ALA A 189 20.70 -10.77 -1.39
N GLN A 190 19.67 -10.93 -0.56
CA GLN A 190 19.80 -11.18 0.88
C GLN A 190 19.74 -12.67 1.21
N PRO A 191 20.34 -13.10 2.35
CA PRO A 191 20.07 -14.42 2.90
C PRO A 191 18.58 -14.64 3.13
N LEU A 192 18.10 -15.87 2.87
CA LEU A 192 16.72 -16.25 3.14
C LEU A 192 16.34 -16.00 4.60
N LEU A 193 15.06 -15.76 4.85
CA LEU A 193 14.55 -15.52 6.20
C LEU A 193 14.67 -16.79 7.06
N ALA A 194 15.22 -16.62 8.25
CA ALA A 194 15.19 -17.64 9.30
C ALA A 194 13.92 -17.51 10.15
N PRO A 195 13.49 -18.57 10.87
CA PRO A 195 12.40 -18.45 11.84
C PRO A 195 12.66 -17.35 12.87
N GLY A 196 11.69 -16.44 13.04
CA GLY A 196 11.82 -15.29 13.95
C GLY A 196 12.40 -14.02 13.32
N ASP A 197 12.86 -14.09 12.06
CA ASP A 197 13.28 -12.89 11.33
C ASP A 197 12.09 -11.97 11.02
N GLY A 198 12.39 -10.67 11.06
CA GLY A 198 11.51 -9.63 10.53
C GLY A 198 11.64 -9.48 9.01
N PRO A 199 10.87 -8.55 8.41
CA PRO A 199 10.96 -8.28 6.98
C PRO A 199 12.31 -7.69 6.56
N ILE A 200 12.65 -7.87 5.29
CA ILE A 200 13.81 -7.24 4.63
C ILE A 200 13.42 -5.86 4.07
N VAL A 201 12.21 -5.79 3.52
CA VAL A 201 11.63 -4.57 2.94
C VAL A 201 10.47 -4.11 3.81
N LEU A 202 10.50 -2.83 4.21
CA LEU A 202 9.38 -2.17 4.87
C LEU A 202 8.87 -1.02 4.01
N ILE A 203 7.57 -0.99 3.73
CA ILE A 203 6.91 0.10 3.03
C ILE A 203 5.87 0.71 3.95
N LEU A 204 6.04 1.99 4.30
CA LEU A 204 5.06 2.76 5.06
C LEU A 204 4.16 3.54 4.10
N ALA A 205 2.86 3.41 4.31
CA ALA A 205 1.84 4.13 3.57
C ALA A 205 0.84 4.80 4.53
N PRO A 206 0.29 5.98 4.19
CA PRO A 206 -0.61 6.73 5.06
C PRO A 206 -1.97 6.06 5.28
N THR A 207 -2.45 5.28 4.31
CA THR A 207 -3.82 4.72 4.34
C THR A 207 -3.85 3.23 4.11
N ARG A 208 -4.88 2.58 4.64
CA ARG A 208 -5.13 1.15 4.45
C ARG A 208 -5.29 0.81 2.97
N GLU A 209 -6.04 1.63 2.25
CA GLU A 209 -6.36 1.40 0.84
C GLU A 209 -5.09 1.43 0.00
N LEU A 210 -4.22 2.41 0.24
CA LEU A 210 -2.93 2.50 -0.43
C LEU A 210 -2.02 1.32 -0.08
N ALA A 211 -1.95 0.92 1.20
CA ALA A 211 -1.17 -0.26 1.59
C ALA A 211 -1.61 -1.52 0.83
N VAL A 212 -2.91 -1.77 0.73
CA VAL A 212 -3.46 -2.92 -0.02
C VAL A 212 -3.18 -2.81 -1.53
N GLN A 213 -3.23 -1.61 -2.10
CA GLN A 213 -2.84 -1.38 -3.50
C GLN A 213 -1.37 -1.73 -3.74
N ILE A 214 -0.46 -1.25 -2.89
CA ILE A 214 0.97 -1.56 -2.99
C ILE A 214 1.20 -3.07 -2.85
N GLN A 215 0.53 -3.72 -1.90
CA GLN A 215 0.60 -5.17 -1.71
C GLN A 215 0.17 -5.94 -2.97
N THR A 216 -0.88 -5.46 -3.64
CA THR A 216 -1.38 -6.05 -4.89
C THR A 216 -0.33 -5.94 -5.98
N GLU A 217 0.33 -4.79 -6.13
CA GLU A 217 1.42 -4.62 -7.10
C GLU A 217 2.59 -5.55 -6.78
N ILE A 218 3.08 -5.58 -5.55
CA ILE A 218 4.19 -6.46 -5.14
C ILE A 218 3.84 -7.92 -5.36
N SER A 219 2.59 -8.32 -5.13
CA SER A 219 2.13 -9.69 -5.34
C SER A 219 2.11 -10.13 -6.81
N LYS A 220 2.06 -9.19 -7.77
CA LYS A 220 2.18 -9.53 -9.20
C LYS A 220 3.60 -9.99 -9.51
N PHE A 221 4.59 -9.22 -9.07
CA PHE A 221 6.00 -9.46 -9.38
C PHE A 221 6.69 -10.45 -8.41
N GLY A 222 6.15 -10.61 -7.20
CA GLY A 222 6.72 -11.50 -6.17
C GLY A 222 6.47 -12.99 -6.40
N LYS A 223 5.48 -13.35 -7.23
CA LYS A 223 5.10 -14.75 -7.49
C LYS A 223 6.23 -15.56 -8.14
N SER A 224 6.93 -14.99 -9.12
CA SER A 224 8.06 -15.65 -9.77
C SER A 224 9.28 -15.79 -8.86
N SER A 225 9.43 -14.91 -7.86
CA SER A 225 10.56 -14.89 -6.92
C SER A 225 10.27 -15.56 -5.57
N ARG A 226 9.11 -16.20 -5.39
CA ARG A 226 8.66 -16.79 -4.10
C ARG A 226 8.70 -15.80 -2.91
N ILE A 227 8.55 -14.51 -3.19
CA ILE A 227 8.56 -13.44 -2.19
C ILE A 227 7.20 -13.40 -1.50
N ARG A 228 7.18 -13.58 -0.18
CA ARG A 228 5.99 -13.42 0.64
C ARG A 228 5.88 -11.97 1.10
N ASN A 229 4.66 -11.48 1.10
CA ASN A 229 4.34 -10.14 1.57
C ASN A 229 3.09 -10.16 2.44
N THR A 230 2.95 -9.16 3.32
CA THR A 230 1.71 -8.94 4.07
C THR A 230 1.44 -7.45 4.26
N CYS A 231 0.19 -7.16 4.62
CA CYS A 231 -0.32 -5.82 4.88
C CYS A 231 -0.71 -5.65 6.35
N VAL A 232 -0.08 -4.70 7.03
CA VAL A 232 -0.25 -4.45 8.46
C VAL A 232 -0.92 -3.10 8.68
N TYR A 233 -2.23 -3.10 8.91
CA TYR A 233 -3.02 -1.88 9.08
C TYR A 233 -4.16 -2.01 10.09
N GLY A 234 -4.60 -0.88 10.64
CA GLY A 234 -5.65 -0.76 11.66
C GLY A 234 -7.08 -1.06 11.16
N GLY A 235 -8.02 -1.24 12.09
CA GLY A 235 -9.45 -1.38 11.77
C GLY A 235 -9.90 -2.77 11.33
N VAL A 236 -9.00 -3.75 11.32
CA VAL A 236 -9.30 -5.18 11.09
C VAL A 236 -8.65 -6.05 12.19
N PRO A 237 -9.13 -7.31 12.38
CA PRO A 237 -8.57 -8.22 13.37
C PRO A 237 -7.05 -8.40 13.23
N LYS A 238 -6.32 -8.44 14.36
CA LYS A 238 -4.85 -8.59 14.36
C LYS A 238 -4.41 -10.01 14.01
N GLY A 239 -5.22 -11.02 14.32
CA GLY A 239 -4.84 -12.44 14.23
C GLY A 239 -4.24 -12.88 12.89
N PRO A 240 -4.89 -12.59 11.74
CA PRO A 240 -4.32 -12.91 10.43
C PRO A 240 -2.97 -12.22 10.17
N GLN A 241 -2.86 -10.93 10.48
CA GLN A 241 -1.61 -10.17 10.31
C GLN A 241 -0.48 -10.73 11.19
N ILE A 242 -0.77 -11.11 12.44
CA ILE A 242 0.20 -11.76 13.34
C ILE A 242 0.68 -13.08 12.75
N ARG A 243 -0.25 -13.90 12.22
CA ARG A 243 0.07 -15.19 11.63
C ARG A 243 0.98 -15.05 10.42
N ASP A 244 0.71 -14.08 9.56
CA ASP A 244 1.56 -13.81 8.39
C ASP A 244 2.97 -13.37 8.82
N LEU A 245 3.07 -12.43 9.76
CA LEU A 245 4.35 -11.97 10.29
C LEU A 245 5.14 -13.12 10.95
N SER A 246 4.48 -13.98 11.73
CA SER A 246 5.12 -15.12 12.40
C SER A 246 5.60 -16.21 11.43
N ARG A 247 4.99 -16.32 10.25
CA ARG A 247 5.45 -17.23 9.19
C ARG A 247 6.71 -16.73 8.47
N GLY A 248 7.06 -15.46 8.68
CA GLY A 248 8.11 -14.76 7.94
C GLY A 248 7.59 -14.22 6.62
N VAL A 249 7.83 -12.93 6.39
CA VAL A 249 7.50 -12.22 5.14
C VAL A 249 8.69 -11.37 4.75
N GLU A 250 9.10 -11.42 3.49
CA GLU A 250 10.23 -10.63 3.01
C GLU A 250 9.82 -9.15 2.86
N VAL A 251 8.55 -8.89 2.55
CA VAL A 251 7.97 -7.53 2.43
C VAL A 251 6.86 -7.31 3.45
N CYS A 252 6.96 -6.22 4.22
CA CYS A 252 5.87 -5.72 5.04
C CYS A 252 5.40 -4.36 4.50
N ILE A 253 4.12 -4.25 4.13
CA ILE A 253 3.48 -2.97 3.81
C ILE A 253 2.61 -2.59 5.00
N ALA A 254 2.77 -1.39 5.55
CA ALA A 254 2.10 -1.05 6.80
C ALA A 254 1.62 0.39 6.90
N THR A 255 0.53 0.59 7.65
CA THR A 255 0.23 1.90 8.22
C THR A 255 0.92 2.05 9.57
N PRO A 256 1.50 3.24 9.90
CA PRO A 256 2.39 3.39 11.06
C PRO A 256 1.81 2.89 12.39
N GLY A 257 0.58 3.29 12.72
CA GLY A 257 -0.03 2.96 14.01
C GLY A 257 -0.19 1.46 14.28
N ARG A 258 -0.56 0.65 13.27
CA ARG A 258 -0.68 -0.81 13.46
C ARG A 258 0.69 -1.49 13.51
N LEU A 259 1.68 -0.99 12.77
CA LEU A 259 3.02 -1.54 12.83
C LEU A 259 3.64 -1.37 14.22
N ILE A 260 3.49 -0.19 14.83
CA ILE A 260 3.97 0.08 16.18
C ILE A 260 3.37 -0.92 17.18
N ASP A 261 2.06 -1.13 17.13
CA ASP A 261 1.35 -2.11 17.96
C ASP A 261 1.90 -3.54 17.78
N MET A 262 2.23 -3.95 16.55
CA MET A 262 2.86 -5.25 16.28
C MET A 262 4.30 -5.35 16.82
N LEU A 263 5.06 -4.26 16.77
CA LEU A 263 6.42 -4.18 17.30
C LEU A 263 6.43 -4.20 18.84
N GLU A 264 5.58 -3.40 19.49
CA GLU A 264 5.45 -3.38 20.95
C GLU A 264 5.00 -4.74 21.50
N ALA A 265 4.08 -5.41 20.81
CA ALA A 265 3.62 -6.74 21.19
C ALA A 265 4.60 -7.88 20.83
N GLY A 266 5.78 -7.57 20.28
CA GLY A 266 6.80 -8.55 19.88
C GLY A 266 6.33 -9.53 18.79
N ARG A 267 5.37 -9.13 17.95
CA ARG A 267 4.82 -9.97 16.87
C ARG A 267 5.65 -9.91 15.59
N THR A 268 6.49 -8.89 15.48
CA THR A 268 7.53 -8.75 14.46
C THR A 268 8.68 -7.90 15.02
N ASN A 269 9.75 -7.74 14.25
CA ASN A 269 10.87 -6.85 14.54
C ASN A 269 11.39 -6.28 13.21
N LEU A 270 12.22 -5.22 13.25
CA LEU A 270 12.76 -4.60 12.03
C LEU A 270 14.27 -4.81 11.85
N ARG A 271 14.84 -5.83 12.52
CA ARG A 271 16.31 -6.04 12.52
C ARG A 271 16.88 -6.42 11.16
N ARG A 272 16.07 -7.06 10.32
CA ARG A 272 16.43 -7.44 8.94
C ARG A 272 16.09 -6.37 7.91
N VAL A 273 15.41 -5.28 8.30
CA VAL A 273 14.99 -4.24 7.35
C VAL A 273 16.22 -3.49 6.86
N THR A 274 16.47 -3.61 5.56
CA THR A 274 17.62 -3.00 4.86
C THR A 274 17.18 -2.13 3.69
N TYR A 275 15.89 -2.16 3.34
CA TYR A 275 15.27 -1.30 2.34
C TYR A 275 13.94 -0.75 2.89
N LEU A 276 13.92 0.55 3.17
CA LEU A 276 12.78 1.28 3.73
C LEU A 276 12.18 2.19 2.67
N VAL A 277 10.85 2.13 2.50
CA VAL A 277 10.10 3.04 1.63
C VAL A 277 9.11 3.86 2.44
N LEU A 278 9.12 5.17 2.23
CA LEU A 278 8.09 6.09 2.70
C LEU A 278 7.27 6.56 1.49
N ASP A 279 6.08 6.01 1.27
CA ASP A 279 5.20 6.39 0.16
C ASP A 279 4.14 7.41 0.60
N GLU A 280 3.84 8.38 -0.27
CA GLU A 280 3.05 9.57 0.05
C GLU A 280 3.57 10.28 1.32
N ALA A 281 4.88 10.57 1.37
CA ALA A 281 5.55 11.12 2.54
C ALA A 281 4.96 12.46 3.03
N ASP A 282 4.55 13.33 2.11
CA ASP A 282 3.75 14.54 2.37
C ASP A 282 2.48 14.25 3.16
N ARG A 283 1.67 13.30 2.67
CA ARG A 283 0.43 12.96 3.36
C ARG A 283 0.68 12.32 4.72
N MET A 284 1.75 11.54 4.88
CA MET A 284 2.07 11.01 6.20
C MET A 284 2.32 12.11 7.23
N LEU A 285 2.93 13.23 6.81
CA LEU A 285 3.11 14.40 7.68
C LEU A 285 1.81 15.15 7.93
N ASP A 286 0.99 15.39 6.90
CA ASP A 286 -0.31 16.06 7.03
C ASP A 286 -1.24 15.33 8.02
N MET A 287 -1.11 14.01 8.08
CA MET A 287 -1.89 13.15 8.97
C MET A 287 -1.32 13.08 10.40
N GLY A 288 -0.22 13.77 10.68
CA GLY A 288 0.46 13.76 11.97
C GLY A 288 1.16 12.42 12.28
N PHE A 289 1.56 11.66 11.27
CA PHE A 289 2.30 10.41 11.48
C PHE A 289 3.79 10.60 11.74
N GLU A 290 4.33 11.81 11.66
CA GLU A 290 5.77 12.08 11.91
C GLU A 290 6.31 11.43 13.18
N PRO A 291 5.66 11.54 14.36
CA PRO A 291 6.16 10.92 15.59
C PRO A 291 6.14 9.38 15.50
N GLN A 292 5.18 8.81 14.78
CA GLN A 292 5.04 7.37 14.58
C GLN A 292 6.13 6.86 13.62
N ILE A 293 6.40 7.59 12.55
CA ILE A 293 7.49 7.28 11.60
C ILE A 293 8.82 7.30 12.34
N ARG A 294 9.11 8.34 13.14
CA ARG A 294 10.34 8.45 13.92
C ARG A 294 10.52 7.26 14.88
N LYS A 295 9.45 6.82 15.53
CA LYS A 295 9.44 5.63 16.40
C LYS A 295 9.69 4.33 15.63
N ILE A 296 9.18 4.20 14.41
CA ILE A 296 9.42 3.02 13.57
C ILE A 296 10.86 3.01 13.06
N ILE A 297 11.35 4.12 12.52
CA ILE A 297 12.70 4.23 11.95
C ILE A 297 13.78 4.00 13.01
N SER A 298 13.56 4.45 14.26
CA SER A 298 14.50 4.19 15.35
C SER A 298 14.68 2.70 15.70
N GLN A 299 13.77 1.83 15.23
CA GLN A 299 13.85 0.38 15.38
C GLN A 299 14.56 -0.30 14.19
N ILE A 300 15.06 0.46 13.22
CA ILE A 300 15.74 -0.05 12.02
C ILE A 300 17.22 0.31 12.08
N ARG A 301 18.07 -0.58 11.57
CA ARG A 301 19.51 -0.32 11.42
C ARG A 301 19.79 0.95 10.60
N PRO A 302 20.84 1.72 10.94
CA PRO A 302 21.11 3.03 10.32
C PRO A 302 21.72 2.95 8.92
N ASP A 303 22.33 1.83 8.54
CA ASP A 303 22.93 1.58 7.22
C ASP A 303 21.94 1.07 6.15
N ARG A 304 20.64 0.99 6.50
CA ARG A 304 19.55 0.71 5.54
C ARG A 304 19.58 1.69 4.37
N GLN A 305 19.04 1.27 3.23
CA GLN A 305 18.64 2.18 2.16
C GLN A 305 17.25 2.74 2.46
N THR A 306 17.07 4.05 2.33
CA THR A 306 15.78 4.74 2.51
C THR A 306 15.35 5.45 1.23
N CYS A 307 14.14 5.14 0.76
CA CYS A 307 13.54 5.72 -0.43
C CYS A 307 12.24 6.46 -0.07
N MET A 308 12.19 7.77 -0.28
CA MET A 308 11.01 8.60 -0.06
C MET A 308 10.34 8.96 -1.38
N TRP A 309 9.02 8.76 -1.46
CA TRP A 309 8.23 9.02 -2.65
C TRP A 309 7.04 9.89 -2.32
N SER A 310 6.84 10.94 -3.10
CA SER A 310 5.75 11.88 -2.85
C SER A 310 5.29 12.56 -4.14
N ALA A 311 4.08 13.13 -4.10
CA ALA A 311 3.59 14.01 -5.15
C ALA A 311 3.99 15.47 -4.93
N THR A 312 4.28 15.85 -3.68
CA THR A 312 4.64 17.23 -3.32
C THR A 312 5.91 17.26 -2.47
N TRP A 313 6.60 18.40 -2.42
CA TRP A 313 7.85 18.53 -1.65
C TRP A 313 7.90 19.80 -0.79
N PRO A 314 6.94 19.97 0.14
CA PRO A 314 6.91 21.11 1.04
C PRO A 314 8.08 21.06 2.05
N LYS A 315 8.25 22.14 2.81
CA LYS A 315 9.40 22.32 3.72
C LYS A 315 9.44 21.24 4.80
N GLU A 316 8.28 20.80 5.26
CA GLU A 316 8.10 19.80 6.31
C GLU A 316 8.60 18.43 5.84
N VAL A 317 8.33 18.06 4.58
CA VAL A 317 8.83 16.81 3.99
C VAL A 317 10.33 16.88 3.75
N ARG A 318 10.85 18.05 3.35
CA ARG A 318 12.30 18.28 3.25
C ARG A 318 13.00 18.09 4.60
N GLN A 319 12.41 18.58 5.69
CA GLN A 319 12.94 18.36 7.03
C GLN A 319 12.90 16.88 7.43
N LEU A 320 11.82 16.17 7.07
CA LEU A 320 11.74 14.72 7.28
C LEU A 320 12.86 13.97 6.54
N ALA A 321 13.13 14.37 5.30
CA ALA A 321 14.20 13.80 4.49
C ALA A 321 15.58 14.06 5.11
N SER A 322 15.86 15.27 5.60
CA SER A 322 17.15 15.57 6.25
C SER A 322 17.38 14.76 7.52
N ASP A 323 16.32 14.38 8.24
CA ASP A 323 16.43 13.64 9.50
C ASP A 323 16.65 12.14 9.29
N PHE A 324 16.20 11.59 8.14
CA PHE A 324 16.13 10.13 7.93
C PHE A 324 16.92 9.59 6.76
N LEU A 325 17.44 10.47 5.89
CA LEU A 325 18.23 10.10 4.72
C LEU A 325 19.71 10.44 4.92
N ASN A 326 20.59 9.65 4.31
CA ASN A 326 22.02 9.85 4.30
C ASN A 326 22.56 9.89 2.86
N ASP A 327 23.30 10.96 2.50
CA ASP A 327 23.86 11.19 1.16
C ASP A 327 22.89 10.82 0.03
N TYR A 328 21.66 11.36 0.11
CA TYR A 328 20.60 11.00 -0.81
C TYR A 328 20.71 11.74 -2.15
N ILE A 329 20.08 11.13 -3.16
CA ILE A 329 19.88 11.72 -4.48
C ILE A 329 18.38 11.96 -4.70
N GLN A 330 18.06 13.04 -5.38
CA GLN A 330 16.69 13.47 -5.60
C GLN A 330 16.38 13.60 -7.08
N VAL A 331 15.18 13.18 -7.47
CA VAL A 331 14.60 13.44 -8.78
C VAL A 331 13.21 14.07 -8.62
N ASN A 332 12.96 15.11 -9.39
CA ASN A 332 11.68 15.79 -9.52
C ASN A 332 11.21 15.66 -10.97
N ILE A 333 9.99 15.19 -11.17
CA ILE A 333 9.35 15.10 -12.48
C ILE A 333 8.21 16.11 -12.54
N GLY A 334 8.23 16.99 -13.54
CA GLY A 334 7.29 18.10 -13.69
C GLY A 334 7.84 19.41 -13.12
N SER A 335 6.95 20.40 -12.93
CA SER A 335 7.35 21.69 -12.37
C SER A 335 7.74 21.54 -10.88
N MET A 336 8.71 22.35 -10.43
CA MET A 336 9.02 22.46 -9.00
C MET A 336 7.94 23.21 -8.22
N ASP A 337 7.10 23.99 -8.91
CA ASP A 337 5.91 24.58 -8.32
C ASP A 337 4.81 23.52 -8.20
N LEU A 338 3.90 23.66 -7.22
CA LEU A 338 2.76 22.77 -7.03
C LEU A 338 1.87 22.78 -8.30
N SER A 339 2.19 21.92 -9.27
CA SER A 339 1.42 21.78 -10.50
C SER A 339 0.55 20.54 -10.40
N ALA A 340 -0.76 20.74 -10.40
CA ALA A 340 -1.71 19.65 -10.62
C ALA A 340 -1.47 19.02 -12.02
N ASN A 341 -1.78 17.74 -12.16
CA ASN A 341 -1.55 16.98 -13.38
C ASN A 341 -2.17 17.69 -14.60
N HIS A 342 -1.36 17.99 -15.62
CA HIS A 342 -1.79 18.70 -16.82
C HIS A 342 -2.85 17.94 -17.65
N ARG A 343 -3.01 16.64 -17.45
CA ARG A 343 -4.07 15.81 -18.06
C ARG A 343 -5.43 16.01 -17.40
N ILE A 344 -5.49 16.71 -16.26
CA ILE A 344 -6.74 17.00 -15.55
C ILE A 344 -7.22 18.39 -15.96
N THR A 345 -8.34 18.45 -16.67
CA THR A 345 -9.07 19.70 -16.89
C THR A 345 -9.64 20.20 -15.58
N GLN A 346 -9.18 21.36 -15.11
CA GLN A 346 -9.62 21.96 -13.85
C GLN A 346 -10.62 23.08 -14.14
N ILE A 347 -11.82 22.97 -13.56
CA ILE A 347 -12.89 23.97 -13.67
C ILE A 347 -13.23 24.43 -12.26
N VAL A 348 -13.15 25.74 -12.02
CA VAL A 348 -13.50 26.36 -10.73
C VAL A 348 -14.77 27.18 -10.92
N GLU A 349 -15.80 26.86 -10.16
CA GLU A 349 -17.07 27.58 -10.17
C GLU A 349 -17.31 28.24 -8.81
N VAL A 350 -17.44 29.56 -8.81
CA VAL A 350 -17.71 30.35 -7.59
C VAL A 350 -19.22 30.40 -7.40
N VAL A 351 -19.71 29.76 -6.34
CA VAL A 351 -21.14 29.62 -6.03
C VAL A 351 -21.38 29.85 -4.54
N SER A 352 -22.59 30.27 -4.18
CA SER A 352 -23.03 30.30 -2.79
C SER A 352 -23.27 28.89 -2.25
N ASP A 353 -23.29 28.73 -0.93
CA ASP A 353 -23.53 27.42 -0.30
C ASP A 353 -24.89 26.82 -0.64
N PHE A 354 -25.90 27.66 -0.89
CA PHE A 354 -27.24 27.23 -1.28
C PHE A 354 -27.27 26.65 -2.70
N GLU A 355 -26.44 27.17 -3.61
CA GLU A 355 -26.39 26.75 -5.02
C GLU A 355 -25.60 25.47 -5.25
N LYS A 356 -24.72 25.08 -4.30
CA LYS A 356 -23.83 23.92 -4.45
C LYS A 356 -24.58 22.63 -4.80
N ARG A 357 -25.76 22.42 -4.20
CA ARG A 357 -26.57 21.21 -4.44
C ARG A 357 -27.09 21.16 -5.87
N ASP A 358 -27.74 22.22 -6.32
CA ASP A 358 -28.32 22.28 -7.67
C ASP A 358 -27.24 22.18 -8.74
N LYS A 359 -26.10 22.84 -8.51
CA LYS A 359 -24.93 22.76 -9.40
C LYS A 359 -24.34 21.36 -9.44
N MET A 360 -24.20 20.70 -8.29
CA MET A 360 -23.74 19.31 -8.22
C MET A 360 -24.62 18.38 -9.05
N ILE A 361 -25.95 18.52 -8.96
CA ILE A 361 -26.90 17.70 -9.75
C ILE A 361 -26.70 17.94 -11.24
N LYS A 362 -26.63 19.20 -11.69
CA LYS A 362 -26.41 19.54 -13.11
C LYS A 362 -25.09 18.96 -13.65
N HIS A 363 -24.02 19.00 -12.84
CA HIS A 363 -22.75 18.37 -13.20
C HIS A 363 -22.87 16.85 -13.28
N LEU A 364 -23.60 16.23 -12.35
CA LEU A 364 -23.85 14.78 -12.35
C LEU A 364 -24.69 14.33 -13.54
N GLU A 365 -25.74 15.06 -13.91
CA GLU A 365 -26.55 14.80 -15.11
C GLU A 365 -25.67 14.73 -16.35
N LYS A 366 -24.84 15.77 -16.57
CA LYS A 366 -23.91 15.82 -17.69
C LYS A 366 -22.88 14.70 -17.68
N ILE A 367 -22.33 14.37 -16.50
CA ILE A 367 -21.34 13.27 -16.37
C ILE A 367 -22.00 11.93 -16.66
N MET A 368 -23.24 11.72 -16.21
CA MET A 368 -23.93 10.43 -16.28
C MET A 368 -24.70 10.19 -17.57
N GLU A 369 -24.75 11.16 -18.50
CA GLU A 369 -25.16 10.93 -19.90
C GLU A 369 -24.46 9.69 -20.49
N ASN A 370 -23.18 9.51 -20.15
CA ASN A 370 -22.43 8.30 -20.44
C ASN A 370 -22.43 7.35 -19.24
N ARG A 371 -23.24 6.28 -19.32
CA ARG A 371 -23.44 5.30 -18.22
C ARG A 371 -22.16 4.59 -17.72
N GLY A 372 -21.06 4.66 -18.46
CA GLY A 372 -19.76 4.10 -18.05
C GLY A 372 -18.90 5.05 -17.19
N ASN A 373 -19.32 6.31 -17.01
CA ASN A 373 -18.53 7.30 -16.31
C ASN A 373 -18.50 7.03 -14.80
N LYS A 374 -17.34 7.27 -14.19
CA LYS A 374 -17.14 7.19 -12.75
C LYS A 374 -16.91 8.60 -12.22
N CYS A 375 -17.68 8.98 -11.21
CA CYS A 375 -17.55 10.26 -10.52
C CYS A 375 -17.06 10.04 -9.09
N LEU A 376 -16.25 10.96 -8.57
CA LEU A 376 -15.89 11.05 -7.16
C LEU A 376 -16.22 12.46 -6.66
N ILE A 377 -17.12 12.56 -5.69
CA ILE A 377 -17.51 13.82 -5.05
C ILE A 377 -16.83 13.90 -3.69
N PHE A 378 -16.07 14.97 -3.46
CA PHE A 378 -15.39 15.24 -2.20
C PHE A 378 -16.13 16.27 -1.35
N THR A 379 -16.25 15.99 -0.06
CA THR A 379 -16.92 16.84 0.94
C THR A 379 -15.96 17.15 2.10
N GLY A 380 -16.20 18.27 2.80
CA GLY A 380 -15.33 18.70 3.90
C GLY A 380 -15.55 17.95 5.22
N THR A 381 -16.71 17.32 5.44
CA THR A 381 -16.98 16.59 6.70
C THR A 381 -17.79 15.33 6.46
N LYS A 382 -17.61 14.37 7.38
CA LYS A 382 -18.29 13.06 7.39
C LYS A 382 -19.81 13.14 7.33
N ARG A 383 -20.33 14.07 8.10
CA ARG A 383 -21.76 14.32 8.16
C ARG A 383 -22.29 14.74 6.78
N ILE A 384 -21.52 15.55 6.05
CA ILE A 384 -21.94 16.08 4.75
C ILE A 384 -21.94 14.99 3.68
N ALA A 385 -20.97 14.07 3.56
CA ALA A 385 -21.15 13.01 2.54
C ALA A 385 -22.27 12.05 2.90
N ASP A 386 -22.51 11.76 4.18
CA ASP A 386 -23.64 10.91 4.55
C ASP A 386 -24.99 11.57 4.23
N GLU A 387 -25.08 12.89 4.37
CA GLU A 387 -26.25 13.68 3.95
C GLU A 387 -26.39 13.71 2.42
N ILE A 388 -25.31 14.02 1.68
CA ILE A 388 -25.30 14.06 0.21
C ILE A 388 -25.60 12.67 -0.39
N THR A 389 -25.05 11.60 0.19
CA THR A 389 -25.29 10.24 -0.30
C THR A 389 -26.74 9.83 -0.12
N ARG A 390 -27.35 10.17 1.03
CA ARG A 390 -28.78 9.91 1.26
C ARG A 390 -29.64 10.68 0.27
N PHE A 391 -29.34 11.96 0.06
CA PHE A 391 -30.03 12.80 -0.90
C PHE A 391 -29.95 12.23 -2.33
N LEU A 392 -28.74 11.92 -2.80
CA LEU A 392 -28.51 11.35 -4.13
C LEU A 392 -29.25 10.02 -4.31
N ARG A 393 -29.27 9.15 -3.29
CA ARG A 393 -30.03 7.89 -3.35
C ARG A 393 -31.54 8.09 -3.39
N GLN A 394 -32.06 9.06 -2.65
CA GLN A 394 -33.49 9.39 -2.68
C GLN A 394 -33.92 9.86 -4.07
N ASP A 395 -33.03 10.56 -4.77
CA ASP A 395 -33.21 11.05 -6.14
C ASP A 395 -32.83 9.99 -7.20
N GLY A 396 -32.58 8.73 -6.78
CA GLY A 396 -32.37 7.59 -7.69
C GLY A 396 -30.95 7.42 -8.21
N TRP A 397 -29.99 8.23 -7.77
CA TRP A 397 -28.60 8.11 -8.20
C TRP A 397 -27.90 6.92 -7.55
N PRO A 398 -27.09 6.15 -8.31
CA PRO A 398 -26.27 5.08 -7.78
C PRO A 398 -25.08 5.67 -7.02
N ALA A 399 -25.26 6.01 -5.75
CA ALA A 399 -24.26 6.65 -4.90
C ALA A 399 -23.94 5.78 -3.66
N LEU A 400 -22.66 5.70 -3.26
CA LEU A 400 -22.19 5.07 -2.02
C LEU A 400 -21.16 5.98 -1.35
N SER A 401 -21.36 6.41 -0.10
CA SER A 401 -20.28 7.07 0.67
C SER A 401 -19.27 6.04 1.16
N THR A 402 -17.98 6.38 1.06
CA THR A 402 -16.90 5.63 1.71
C THR A 402 -16.21 6.50 2.74
N ARG A 403 -16.04 5.94 3.93
CA ARG A 403 -15.45 6.63 5.09
C ARG A 403 -13.93 6.56 5.01
N LYS A 404 -13.26 7.67 4.65
CA LYS A 404 -11.87 7.88 5.07
C LYS A 404 -11.87 8.57 6.43
N ARG A 405 -11.06 8.08 7.37
CA ARG A 405 -10.76 8.82 8.61
C ARG A 405 -9.70 9.89 8.26
N LEU A 406 -10.04 10.84 7.41
CA LEU A 406 -9.45 12.18 7.23
C LEU A 406 -10.05 12.88 5.98
N GLY A 407 -10.65 14.06 6.22
CA GLY A 407 -10.68 15.23 5.32
C GLY A 407 -11.46 15.24 4.01
N LEU A 408 -11.62 14.12 3.28
CA LEU A 408 -12.17 14.15 1.93
C LEU A 408 -12.85 12.80 1.61
N GLU A 409 -14.16 12.82 1.43
CA GLU A 409 -14.97 11.60 1.22
C GLU A 409 -15.13 11.25 -0.25
N ARG A 410 -15.31 9.96 -0.57
CA ARG A 410 -15.53 9.50 -1.93
C ARG A 410 -16.92 8.88 -2.03
N ILE A 411 -17.70 9.32 -3.01
CA ILE A 411 -18.91 8.63 -3.42
C ILE A 411 -18.61 7.76 -4.63
N GLN A 412 -18.78 6.43 -4.55
CA GLN A 412 -18.67 5.51 -5.70
C GLN A 412 -20.06 5.05 -6.16
N GLY A 413 -20.30 5.02 -7.47
CA GLY A 413 -21.48 4.36 -8.03
C GLY A 413 -21.18 2.89 -8.31
N GLY A 414 -21.87 1.99 -7.60
CA GLY A 414 -21.83 0.56 -7.81
C GLY A 414 -23.11 0.08 -8.49
N GLN A 415 -22.97 -0.71 -9.55
CA GLN A 415 -24.05 -1.50 -10.16
C GLN A 415 -24.18 -2.84 -9.43
N GLU A 416 -25.41 -3.25 -9.13
CA GLU A 416 -25.76 -4.67 -8.93
C GLU A 416 -26.28 -5.24 -10.25
N PRO A 417 -25.87 -6.46 -10.66
CA PRO A 417 -26.49 -7.14 -11.80
C PRO A 417 -27.83 -7.74 -11.36
N ASN A 418 -28.92 -7.22 -11.95
CA ASN A 418 -30.25 -7.76 -11.75
C ASN A 418 -30.42 -9.01 -12.62
N HIS A 419 -30.46 -10.20 -12.01
CA HIS A 419 -30.98 -11.40 -12.65
C HIS A 419 -32.50 -11.39 -12.55
N GLY A 420 -33.17 -11.18 -13.69
CA GLY A 420 -34.61 -11.38 -13.85
C GLY A 420 -34.89 -11.88 -15.25
N GLY A 421 -35.30 -13.14 -15.34
CA GLY A 421 -35.58 -13.82 -16.60
C GLY A 421 -36.92 -13.45 -17.22
N HIS A 422 -37.03 -13.77 -18.51
CA HIS A 422 -38.14 -14.53 -19.08
C HIS A 422 -37.58 -15.48 -20.14
#